data_AF-A0A0G4MHT9-F1
#
_entry.id   AF-A0A0G4MHT9-F1
#
_cell.length_a   1.000
_cell.length_b   1.000
_cell.length_c   1.000
_cell.angle_alpha   90.00
_cell.angle_beta   90.00
_cell.angle_gamma   90.00
#
_symmetry.space_group_name_H-M   'P 1'
#
loop_
_entity.id
_entity.type
_entity.pdbx_description
1 polymer ?
#
loop_
_entity_poly.entity_id
_entity_poly.type
_entity_poly.pdbx_seq_one_letter_code
_entity_poly.pdbx_strand_id
1 'polypeptide(L)'
;MQKQLEVQRRQFEDKLEKVDPLKRKKASPKLSEEELKLAAEVIRHWKSKRHVRMAEAVLQHASTLKEAQIMSNELDEHVVFQFSVVD
;
A
#
# COMPACT_ATOMS: atom_id res chain seq x y z
N MET A 1 41.20 -27.42 -17.27
CA MET A 1 40.91 -26.69 -16.02
C MET A 1 40.76 -25.18 -16.23
N GLN A 2 41.75 -24.49 -16.83
CA GLN A 2 41.68 -23.03 -17.06
C GLN A 2 40.46 -22.56 -17.87
N LYS A 3 40.14 -23.24 -18.98
CA LYS A 3 38.96 -22.92 -19.81
C LYS A 3 37.63 -23.04 -19.06
N GLN A 4 37.52 -23.98 -18.11
CA GLN A 4 36.30 -24.14 -17.31
C GLN A 4 36.15 -23.02 -16.29
N LEU A 5 37.25 -22.53 -15.73
CA LEU A 5 37.26 -21.40 -14.79
C LEU A 5 36.84 -20.10 -15.47
N GLU A 6 37.24 -19.87 -16.73
CA GLU A 6 36.80 -18.69 -17.50
C GLU A 6 35.30 -18.71 -17.80
N VAL A 7 34.77 -19.86 -18.18
CA VAL A 7 33.31 -20.03 -18.40
C VAL A 7 32.55 -19.79 -17.10
N GLN A 8 33.05 -20.33 -15.99
CA GLN A 8 32.43 -20.15 -14.68
C GLN A 8 32.49 -18.68 -14.24
N ARG A 9 33.62 -18.00 -14.42
CA ARG A 9 33.79 -16.58 -14.12
C ARG A 9 32.78 -15.72 -14.89
N ARG A 10 32.64 -15.97 -16.19
CA ARG A 10 31.68 -15.24 -17.04
C ARG A 10 30.24 -15.46 -16.60
N GLN A 11 29.89 -16.69 -16.24
CA GLN A 11 28.56 -17.00 -15.68
C GLN A 11 28.30 -16.32 -14.33
N PHE A 12 29.33 -16.16 -13.49
CA PHE A 12 29.20 -15.44 -12.23
C PHE A 12 29.10 -13.94 -12.43
N GLU A 13 29.86 -13.35 -13.37
CA GLU A 13 29.76 -11.95 -13.75
C GLU A 13 28.37 -11.63 -14.32
N ASP A 14 27.82 -12.47 -15.21
CA ASP A 14 26.47 -12.31 -15.76
C ASP A 14 25.38 -12.44 -14.68
N LYS A 15 25.59 -13.29 -13.67
CA LYS A 15 24.68 -13.41 -12.53
C LYS A 15 24.76 -12.15 -11.67
N LEU A 16 25.95 -11.74 -11.25
CA LEU A 16 26.18 -10.53 -10.45
C LEU A 16 25.56 -9.29 -11.10
N GLU A 17 25.65 -9.17 -12.43
CA GLU A 17 25.04 -8.07 -13.17
C GLU A 17 23.50 -8.03 -13.05
N LYS A 18 22.86 -9.19 -12.96
CA LYS A 18 21.40 -9.33 -12.86
C LYS A 18 20.88 -9.16 -11.44
N VAL A 19 21.68 -9.54 -10.43
CA VAL A 19 21.26 -9.47 -9.02
C VAL A 19 21.72 -8.21 -8.31
N ASP A 20 22.51 -7.33 -8.93
CA ASP A 20 23.00 -6.09 -8.31
C ASP A 20 21.84 -5.23 -7.77
N PRO A 21 21.60 -5.22 -6.44
CA PRO A 21 20.51 -4.47 -5.83
C PRO A 21 20.77 -2.96 -5.85
N LEU A 22 22.02 -2.56 -6.13
CA LEU A 22 22.49 -1.17 -6.17
C LEU A 22 22.39 -0.55 -7.56
N LYS A 23 22.06 -1.32 -8.61
CA LYS A 23 21.62 -0.75 -9.88
C LYS A 23 20.35 0.05 -9.62
N ARG A 24 20.51 1.36 -9.47
CA ARG A 24 19.42 2.33 -9.36
C ARG A 24 18.38 1.96 -10.41
N LYS A 25 17.17 1.60 -9.95
CA LYS A 25 16.02 1.48 -10.85
C LYS A 25 16.03 2.74 -11.70
N LYS A 26 16.13 2.59 -13.03
CA LYS A 26 16.08 3.73 -13.95
C LYS A 26 14.94 4.62 -13.49
N ALA A 27 15.21 5.91 -13.32
CA ALA A 27 14.18 6.86 -12.92
C ALA A 27 12.96 6.60 -13.81
N SER A 28 11.82 6.32 -13.19
CA SER A 28 10.58 6.09 -13.92
C SER A 28 10.44 7.22 -14.94
N PRO A 29 10.15 6.93 -16.22
CA PRO A 29 10.00 7.97 -17.21
C PRO A 29 9.05 9.03 -16.67
N LYS A 30 9.45 10.30 -16.77
CA LYS A 30 8.57 11.41 -16.36
C LYS A 30 7.34 11.33 -17.24
N LEU A 31 6.19 11.18 -16.61
CA LEU A 31 4.89 11.18 -17.28
C LEU A 31 4.75 12.46 -18.10
N SER A 32 4.15 12.36 -19.29
CA SER A 32 3.79 13.53 -20.07
C SER A 32 2.73 14.36 -19.32
N GLU A 33 2.53 15.62 -19.69
CA GLU A 33 1.49 16.46 -19.06
C GLU A 33 0.09 15.86 -19.23
N GLU A 34 -0.18 15.20 -20.36
CA GLU A 34 -1.43 14.50 -20.63
C GLU A 34 -1.61 13.29 -19.69
N GLU A 35 -0.55 12.51 -19.50
CA GLU A 35 -0.55 11.36 -18.60
C GLU A 35 -0.72 11.78 -17.14
N LEU A 36 -0.10 12.90 -16.72
CA LEU A 36 -0.27 13.47 -15.39
C LEU A 36 -1.71 13.92 -15.14
N LYS A 37 -2.33 14.57 -16.14
CA LYS A 37 -3.72 15.00 -16.04
C LYS A 37 -4.67 13.82 -15.90
N LEU A 38 -4.49 12.77 -16.72
CA LEU A 38 -5.25 11.54 -16.62
C LEU A 38 -5.06 10.85 -15.27
N ALA A 39 -3.81 10.75 -14.79
CA ALA A 39 -3.51 10.17 -13.48
C ALA A 39 -4.20 10.93 -12.34
N ALA A 40 -4.21 12.27 -12.38
CA ALA A 40 -4.89 13.09 -11.38
C ALA A 40 -6.41 12.84 -11.36
N GLU A 41 -7.04 12.70 -12.53
CA GLU A 41 -8.47 12.39 -12.63
C GLU A 41 -8.80 11.00 -12.07
N VAL A 42 -7.98 10.00 -12.41
CA VAL A 42 -8.12 8.63 -11.90
C VAL A 42 -7.95 8.58 -10.39
N ILE A 43 -6.91 9.21 -9.85
CA ILE A 43 -6.66 9.27 -8.40
C ILE A 43 -7.84 9.95 -7.68
N ARG A 44 -8.35 11.07 -8.22
CA ARG A 44 -9.53 11.75 -7.66
C ARG A 44 -10.75 10.83 -7.62
N HIS A 45 -10.99 10.08 -8.70
CA HIS A 45 -12.08 9.11 -8.75
C HIS A 45 -11.90 7.94 -7.77
N TRP A 46 -10.68 7.46 -7.58
CA TRP A 46 -10.40 6.39 -6.61
C TRP A 46 -10.53 6.87 -5.17
N LYS A 47 -10.09 8.11 -4.88
CA LYS A 47 -10.29 8.75 -3.58
C LYS A 47 -11.77 8.90 -3.24
N SER A 48 -12.63 9.26 -4.20
CA SER A 48 -14.07 9.34 -3.93
C SER A 48 -14.70 7.97 -3.61
N LYS A 49 -14.22 6.89 -4.25
CA LYS A 49 -14.63 5.51 -3.90
C LYS A 49 -14.15 5.07 -2.52
N ARG A 50 -13.09 5.68 -1.97
CA ARG A 50 -12.64 5.41 -0.60
C ARG A 50 -13.72 5.80 0.42
N HIS A 51 -14.56 6.81 0.15
CA HIS A 51 -15.72 7.13 1.00
C HIS A 51 -16.74 6.00 1.04
N VAL A 52 -16.98 5.29 -0.07
CA VAL A 52 -17.89 4.15 -0.11
C VAL A 52 -17.36 3.00 0.74
N ARG A 53 -16.07 2.68 0.62
CA ARG A 53 -15.41 1.70 1.49
C ARG A 53 -15.39 2.11 2.97
N MET A 54 -15.22 3.39 3.27
CA MET A 54 -15.30 3.90 4.64
C MET A 54 -16.72 3.76 5.19
N ALA A 55 -17.74 4.10 4.41
CA ALA A 55 -19.13 3.92 4.79
C ALA A 55 -19.47 2.43 5.02
N GLU A 56 -18.99 1.54 4.14
CA GLU A 56 -19.12 0.10 4.31
C GLU A 56 -18.49 -0.38 5.63
N ALA A 57 -17.24 0.00 5.91
CA ALA A 57 -16.55 -0.39 7.13
C ALA A 57 -17.25 0.12 8.39
N VAL A 58 -17.71 1.38 8.37
CA VAL A 58 -18.50 1.95 9.47
C VAL A 58 -19.79 1.15 9.68
N LEU A 59 -20.53 0.82 8.62
CA LEU A 59 -21.77 0.04 8.70
C LEU A 59 -21.54 -1.38 9.21
N GLN A 60 -20.50 -2.06 8.72
CA GLN A 60 -20.15 -3.43 9.16
C GLN A 60 -19.80 -3.49 10.65
N HIS A 61 -19.13 -2.46 11.17
CA HIS A 61 -18.69 -2.43 12.58
C HIS A 61 -19.61 -1.63 13.52
N ALA A 62 -20.67 -1.01 13.00
CA ALA A 62 -21.58 -0.17 13.79
C ALA A 62 -22.25 -0.93 14.96
N SER A 63 -22.66 -2.18 14.74
CA SER A 63 -23.25 -3.01 15.80
C SER A 63 -22.26 -3.29 16.91
N THR A 64 -21.02 -3.65 16.56
CA THR A 64 -19.95 -3.94 17.53
C THR A 64 -19.62 -2.71 18.36
N LEU A 65 -19.51 -1.53 17.73
CA LEU A 65 -19.27 -0.27 18.45
C LEU A 65 -20.39 0.02 19.45
N LYS A 66 -21.66 -0.19 19.04
CA LYS A 66 -22.82 -0.01 19.90
C LYS A 66 -22.81 -0.97 21.07
N GLU A 67 -22.52 -2.25 20.85
CA GLU A 67 -22.43 -3.25 21.92
C GLU A 67 -21.31 -2.94 22.91
N ALA A 68 -20.14 -2.53 22.43
CA ALA A 68 -19.05 -2.07 23.29
C ALA A 68 -19.47 -0.88 24.17
N GLN A 69 -20.21 0.07 23.61
CA GLN A 69 -20.73 1.21 24.36
C GLN A 69 -21.79 0.80 25.41
N ILE A 70 -22.69 -0.13 25.06
CA ILE A 70 -23.68 -0.67 26.00
C ILE A 70 -22.98 -1.38 27.16
N MET A 71 -22.01 -2.26 26.85
CA MET A 71 -21.24 -2.98 27.87
C MET A 71 -20.47 -2.03 28.79
N SER A 72 -19.81 -0.99 28.23
CA SER A 72 -19.12 0.02 29.04
C SER A 72 -20.07 0.71 30.02
N ASN A 73 -21.27 1.05 29.57
CA ASN A 73 -22.28 1.68 30.40
C ASN A 73 -22.86 0.73 31.46
N GLU A 74 -23.04 -0.55 31.13
CA GLU A 74 -23.49 -1.57 32.10
C GLU A 74 -22.43 -1.87 33.17
N LEU A 75 -21.16 -1.76 32.83
CA LEU A 75 -20.02 -1.98 33.74
C LEU A 75 -19.63 -0.73 34.54
N ASP A 76 -20.33 0.40 34.33
CA ASP A 76 -20.00 1.73 34.89
C ASP A 76 -18.56 2.18 34.57
N GLU A 77 -18.06 1.74 33.41
CA GLU A 77 -16.76 2.12 32.87
C GLU A 77 -16.92 3.37 32.01
N HIS A 78 -16.16 4.43 32.30
CA HIS A 78 -16.22 5.71 31.59
C HIS A 78 -15.38 5.71 30.29
N VAL A 79 -15.61 4.71 29.42
CA VAL A 79 -14.91 4.58 28.14
C VAL A 79 -15.84 4.99 26.99
N VAL A 80 -15.29 5.72 26.01
CA VAL A 80 -16.00 6.17 24.81
C VAL A 80 -15.42 5.48 23.59
N PHE A 81 -16.26 4.80 22.82
CA PHE A 81 -15.88 4.16 21.56
C PHE A 81 -16.32 5.03 20.38
N GLN A 82 -15.40 5.32 19.45
CA GLN A 82 -15.66 6.13 18.27
C GLN A 82 -14.91 5.64 17.03
N PHE A 83 -15.48 5.87 15.85
CA PHE A 83 -14.74 5.73 14.60
C PHE A 83 -13.84 6.96 14.38
N SER A 84 -12.66 6.73 13.81
CA SER A 84 -11.72 7.80 13.46
C SER A 84 -11.21 7.61 12.04
N VAL A 85 -11.17 8.70 11.28
CA VAL A 85 -10.59 8.73 9.94
C VAL A 85 -9.17 9.27 10.06
N VAL A 86 -8.19 8.51 9.58
CA VAL A 86 -6.78 8.92 9.52
C VAL A 86 -6.40 9.14 8.06
N ASP A 87 -5.86 10.32 7.74
CA ASP A 87 -5.37 10.69 6.40
C ASP A 87 -3.90 10.34 6.21
#